data_AF-A0A2I0PAC2-F1
#
_entry.id   AF-A0A2I0PAC2-F1
#
_cell.length_a   1.000
_cell.length_b   1.000
_cell.length_c   1.000
_cell.angle_alpha   90.00
_cell.angle_beta   90.00
_cell.angle_gamma   90.00
#
_symmetry.space_group_name_H-M   'P 1'
#
loop_
_entity.id
_entity.type
_entity.pdbx_description
1 polymer ?
#
loop_
_entity_poly.entity_id
_entity_poly.type
_entity_poly.pdbx_seq_one_letter_code
_entity_poly.pdbx_strand_id
1 'polypeptide(L)'
;MNEQRKTASKFKIGITTDYDNRANGDDYWSNGYNLMIVLYQTQSKERVRLMEQYLIKRFKKYDECENILPGGEGKLKWGPPYYAYLALKVK
;
A
#
# COMPACT_ATOMS: atom_id res chain seq x y z
N MET A 1 -30.08 -3.07 -6.08
CA MET A 1 -29.02 -3.03 -5.06
C MET A 1 -27.96 -2.07 -5.56
N ASN A 2 -28.05 -0.80 -5.17
CA ASN A 2 -27.19 0.27 -5.67
C ASN A 2 -25.98 0.36 -4.72
N GLU A 3 -24.97 -0.48 -4.93
CA GLU A 3 -23.67 -0.25 -4.30
C GLU A 3 -23.12 1.05 -4.90
N GLN A 4 -23.31 2.16 -4.18
CA GLN A 4 -22.56 3.37 -4.44
C GLN A 4 -21.09 2.97 -4.45
N ARG A 5 -20.45 3.01 -5.63
CA ARG A 5 -19.02 2.80 -5.76
C ARG A 5 -18.36 3.82 -4.85
N LYS A 6 -17.90 3.38 -3.68
CA LYS A 6 -17.17 4.27 -2.77
C LYS A 6 -15.92 4.72 -3.52
N THR A 7 -15.88 5.99 -3.87
CA THR A 7 -14.74 6.57 -4.57
C THR A 7 -13.62 6.78 -3.56
N ALA A 8 -12.51 6.07 -3.75
CA ALA A 8 -11.31 6.33 -2.99
C ALA A 8 -10.85 7.76 -3.30
N SER A 9 -10.73 8.58 -2.27
CA SER A 9 -10.36 9.99 -2.40
C SER A 9 -8.85 10.19 -2.55
N LYS A 10 -8.06 9.28 -1.95
CA LYS A 10 -6.59 9.23 -2.00
C LYS A 10 -6.12 7.80 -1.79
N PHE A 11 -4.91 7.50 -2.24
CA PHE A 11 -4.28 6.19 -2.06
C PHE A 11 -2.78 6.27 -1.79
N LYS A 12 -2.25 5.20 -1.21
CA LYS A 12 -0.81 5.00 -0.99
C LYS A 12 -0.43 3.56 -1.27
N ILE A 13 0.68 3.38 -1.99
CA ILE A 13 1.31 2.09 -2.23
C ILE A 13 2.40 1.91 -1.18
N GLY A 14 2.51 0.71 -0.61
CA GLY A 14 3.56 0.39 0.33
C GLY A 14 3.90 -1.09 0.34
N ILE A 15 4.94 -1.43 1.09
CA ILE A 15 5.33 -2.82 1.35
C ILE A 15 5.35 -3.15 2.85
N THR A 16 5.11 -4.41 3.18
CA THR A 16 5.15 -4.93 4.56
C THR A 16 5.51 -6.42 4.57
N THR A 17 6.04 -6.89 5.69
CA THR A 17 6.14 -8.32 6.03
C THR A 17 4.96 -8.81 6.88
N ASP A 18 4.16 -7.87 7.35
CA ASP A 18 3.11 -8.09 8.33
C ASP A 18 1.90 -7.27 7.88
N TYR A 19 1.05 -7.92 7.10
CA TYR A 19 -0.12 -7.27 6.51
C TYR A 19 -1.14 -6.92 7.58
N ASP A 20 -1.43 -7.85 8.49
CA ASP A 20 -2.48 -7.67 9.49
C ASP A 20 -2.15 -6.52 10.45
N ASN A 21 -0.90 -6.44 10.93
CA ASN A 21 -0.50 -5.30 11.77
C ASN A 21 -0.42 -3.99 10.99
N ARG A 22 -0.17 -4.04 9.67
CA ARG A 22 -0.12 -2.83 8.83
C ARG A 22 -1.51 -2.32 8.46
N ALA A 23 -2.45 -3.22 8.20
CA ALA A 23 -3.83 -2.93 7.84
C ALA A 23 -4.64 -2.45 9.05
N ASN A 24 -4.36 -3.00 10.23
CA ASN A 24 -5.05 -2.66 11.49
C ASN A 24 -4.23 -1.72 12.40
N GLY A 25 -3.06 -1.27 11.93
CA GLY A 25 -2.16 -0.42 12.71
C GLY A 25 -2.65 1.02 12.80
N ASP A 26 -2.42 1.63 13.97
CA ASP A 26 -2.81 3.01 14.28
C ASP A 26 -2.23 4.03 13.29
N ASP A 27 -1.08 3.76 12.65
CA ASP A 27 -0.42 4.72 11.77
C ASP A 27 -1.16 4.93 10.45
N TYR A 28 -1.74 3.90 9.84
CA TYR A 28 -2.54 4.05 8.63
C TYR A 28 -3.95 4.54 8.94
N TRP A 29 -4.53 4.03 10.02
CA TRP A 29 -5.86 4.45 10.47
C TRP A 29 -5.90 5.93 10.89
N SER A 30 -4.92 6.39 11.68
CA SER A 30 -4.83 7.80 12.09
C SER A 30 -4.58 8.77 10.93
N ASN A 31 -4.01 8.29 9.83
CA ASN A 31 -3.87 9.05 8.58
C ASN A 31 -5.10 8.95 7.64
N GLY A 32 -6.18 8.30 8.09
CA GLY A 32 -7.45 8.20 7.38
C GLY A 32 -7.52 7.11 6.30
N TYR A 33 -6.54 6.21 6.22
CA TYR A 33 -6.63 5.04 5.36
C TYR A 33 -7.45 3.96 6.06
N ASN A 34 -8.58 3.57 5.46
CA ASN A 34 -9.56 2.67 6.05
C ASN A 34 -9.79 1.39 5.25
N LEU A 35 -9.06 1.21 4.14
CA LEU A 35 -9.06 -0.01 3.36
C LEU A 35 -7.63 -0.31 2.87
N MET A 36 -7.21 -1.56 3.01
CA MET A 36 -5.94 -2.06 2.48
C MET A 36 -6.21 -3.26 1.57
N ILE A 37 -5.51 -3.32 0.44
CA ILE A 37 -5.66 -4.38 -0.56
C ILE A 37 -4.26 -4.88 -0.91
N VAL A 38 -4.02 -6.19 -0.80
CA VAL A 38 -2.77 -6.81 -1.27
C VAL A 38 -2.76 -6.82 -2.80
N LEU A 39 -1.72 -6.25 -3.41
CA LEU A 39 -1.51 -6.23 -4.86
C LEU A 39 -0.57 -7.33 -5.33
N TYR A 40 0.41 -7.68 -4.49
CA TYR A 40 1.47 -8.63 -4.83
C TYR A 40 2.04 -9.27 -3.57
N GLN A 41 2.29 -10.57 -3.62
CA GLN A 41 2.95 -11.33 -2.56
C GLN A 41 4.15 -12.09 -3.12
N THR A 42 5.25 -12.13 -2.36
CA THR A 42 6.47 -12.83 -2.79
C THR A 42 7.31 -13.29 -1.60
N GLN A 43 8.16 -14.28 -1.84
CA GLN A 43 9.19 -14.73 -0.88
C GLN A 43 10.49 -13.92 -1.00
N SER A 44 10.61 -13.04 -2.00
CA SER A 44 11.82 -12.28 -2.28
C SER A 44 11.70 -10.81 -1.88
N LYS A 45 12.54 -10.37 -0.95
CA LYS A 45 12.67 -8.96 -0.51
C LYS A 45 12.99 -8.01 -1.66
N GLU A 46 13.81 -8.43 -2.62
CA GLU A 46 14.16 -7.60 -3.77
C GLU A 46 12.95 -7.39 -4.69
N ARG A 47 12.31 -8.49 -5.12
CA ARG A 47 11.09 -8.46 -5.93
C ARG A 47 9.98 -7.58 -5.34
N VAL A 48 9.72 -7.63 -4.02
CA VAL A 48 8.67 -6.77 -3.43
C VAL A 48 9.05 -5.29 -3.51
N ARG A 49 10.33 -4.95 -3.33
CA ARG A 49 10.82 -3.56 -3.43
C ARG A 49 10.75 -3.04 -4.86
N LEU A 50 11.17 -3.85 -5.83
CA LEU A 50 11.05 -3.52 -7.24
C LEU A 50 9.59 -3.34 -7.65
N MET A 51 8.69 -4.18 -7.14
CA MET A 51 7.25 -4.04 -7.37
C MET A 51 6.71 -2.73 -6.78
N GLU A 52 7.07 -2.38 -5.55
CA GLU A 52 6.69 -1.11 -4.93
C GLU A 52 7.14 0.10 -5.76
N GLN A 53 8.43 0.12 -6.14
CA GLN A 53 9.01 1.20 -6.93
C GLN A 53 8.34 1.31 -8.31
N TYR A 54 8.09 0.18 -8.96
CA TYR A 54 7.38 0.13 -10.23
C TYR A 54 5.97 0.72 -10.12
N LEU A 55 5.20 0.29 -9.13
CA LEU A 55 3.84 0.75 -8.91
C LEU A 55 3.80 2.24 -8.55
N ILE A 56 4.67 2.71 -7.63
CA ILE A 56 4.76 4.14 -7.30
C ILE A 56 5.12 4.95 -8.54
N LYS A 57 6.16 4.57 -9.29
CA LYS A 57 6.54 5.26 -10.53
C LYS A 57 5.39 5.32 -11.54
N ARG A 58 4.60 4.25 -11.66
CA ARG A 58 3.48 4.15 -12.60
C ARG A 58 2.29 5.02 -12.23
N PHE A 59 2.06 5.24 -10.93
CA PHE A 59 0.85 5.89 -10.39
C PHE A 59 1.10 7.25 -9.71
N LYS A 60 2.35 7.67 -9.50
CA LYS A 60 2.68 8.97 -8.86
C LYS A 60 2.20 10.21 -9.64
N LYS A 61 1.89 10.05 -10.92
CA LYS A 61 1.34 11.13 -11.77
C LYS A 61 -0.12 11.50 -11.46
N TYR A 62 -0.82 10.71 -10.62
CA TYR A 62 -2.21 10.96 -10.26
C TYR A 62 -2.25 11.75 -8.94
N ASP A 63 -3.07 12.80 -8.88
CA ASP A 63 -3.22 13.66 -7.70
C ASP A 63 -3.72 12.89 -6.47
N GLU A 64 -4.35 11.73 -6.67
CA GLU A 64 -4.81 10.84 -5.62
C GLU A 64 -3.68 10.06 -4.96
N CYS A 65 -2.49 9.97 -5.59
CA CYS A 65 -1.35 9.23 -5.07
C CYS A 65 -0.60 10.05 -4.02
N GLU A 66 -0.63 9.61 -2.77
CA GLU A 66 0.04 10.28 -1.64
C GLU A 66 1.48 9.75 -1.38
N ASN A 67 2.04 8.98 -2.31
CA ASN A 67 3.43 8.52 -2.21
C ASN A 67 4.43 9.67 -2.46
N ILE A 68 5.02 10.19 -1.38
CA ILE A 68 6.06 11.22 -1.42
C ILE A 68 7.39 10.64 -1.93
N LEU A 69 7.79 9.47 -1.42
CA LEU A 69 9.06 8.81 -1.75
C LEU A 69 8.92 7.82 -2.92
N PRO A 70 10.02 7.51 -3.64
CA PRO A 70 9.98 6.61 -4.81
C PRO A 70 9.76 5.13 -4.49
N GLY A 71 9.84 4.72 -3.21
CA GLY A 71 9.70 3.32 -2.78
C GLY A 71 11.03 2.58 -2.60
N GLY A 72 10.97 1.38 -2.05
CA GLY A 72 12.11 0.51 -1.71
C GLY A 72 12.58 0.62 -0.26
N GLU A 73 12.09 1.63 0.46
CA GLU A 73 12.48 1.96 1.84
C GLU A 73 11.52 1.41 2.91
N GLY A 74 10.47 0.67 2.51
CA GLY A 74 9.54 0.09 3.47
C GLY A 74 10.24 -0.78 4.51
N LYS A 75 9.81 -0.65 5.78
CA LYS A 75 10.34 -1.43 6.91
C LYS A 75 9.89 -2.89 6.80
N LEU A 76 10.61 -3.68 6.02
CA LEU A 76 10.48 -5.14 5.96
C LEU A 76 11.24 -5.75 7.14
N LYS A 77 10.62 -5.70 8.32
CA LYS A 77 11.23 -6.11 9.60
C LYS A 77 11.47 -7.62 9.69
N TRP A 78 10.61 -8.42 9.09
CA TRP A 78 10.62 -9.88 9.22
C TRP A 78 11.02 -10.61 7.93
N GLY A 79 11.08 -11.94 8.03
CA GLY A 79 11.17 -12.82 6.86
C GLY A 79 9.91 -12.77 6.00
N PRO A 80 9.91 -13.48 4.86
CA PRO A 80 8.73 -13.57 4.02
C PRO A 80 7.56 -14.25 4.75
N PRO A 81 6.31 -14.10 4.25
CA PRO A 81 5.94 -13.46 2.99
C PRO A 81 6.07 -11.93 3.00
N TYR A 82 6.49 -11.38 1.87
CA TYR A 82 6.53 -9.95 1.61
C TYR A 82 5.33 -9.54 0.76
N TYR A 83 4.69 -8.43 1.13
CA TYR A 83 3.50 -7.92 0.47
C TYR A 83 3.76 -6.52 -0.08
N ALA A 84 3.30 -6.25 -1.30
CA ALA A 84 2.99 -4.90 -1.76
C ALA A 84 1.48 -4.70 -1.66
N TYR A 85 1.06 -3.57 -1.10
CA TYR A 85 -0.34 -3.25 -0.86
C TYR A 85 -0.70 -1.86 -1.37
N LEU A 86 -2.00 -1.66 -1.53
CA LEU A 86 -2.66 -0.39 -1.76
C LEU A 86 -3.48 -0.04 -0.53
N ALA A 87 -3.20 1.09 0.10
CA ALA A 87 -4.02 1.69 1.14
C ALA A 87 -4.89 2.79 0.54
N LEU A 88 -6.16 2.85 0.92
CA LEU A 88 -7.17 3.73 0.35
C LEU A 88 -7.86 4.54 1.44
N LYS A 89 -8.11 5.82 1.16
CA LYS A 89 -9.02 6.68 1.92
C LYS A 89 -10.39 6.63 1.25
N VAL A 90 -11.22 5.70 1.70
CA VAL A 90 -12.54 5.45 1.12
C VAL A 90 -13.57 6.36 1.82
N LYS A 91 -14.35 7.12 1.03
CA LYS A 91 -15.47 7.93 1.52
C LYS A 91 -16.72 7.10 1.74
#